data_AF-A0A074XF67-F1
#
_entry.id   AF-A0A074XF67-F1
#
_cell.length_a   1.000
_cell.length_b   1.000
_cell.length_c   1.000
_cell.angle_alpha   90.00
_cell.angle_beta   90.00
_cell.angle_gamma   90.00
#
_symmetry.space_group_name_H-M   'P 1'
#
loop_
_entity.id
_entity.type
_entity.pdbx_description
1 polymer ?
#
loop_
_entity_poly.entity_id
_entity_poly.type
_entity_poly.pdbx_seq_one_letter_code
_entity_poly.pdbx_strand_id
1 'polypeptide(L)'
;MDAKPKDEIVSDDDLCPVCHLLLYNPVTTRCNHTLCATCMAHWADVSMTSQMTILAPSSSPSMFSGADTEARCPMCRTPTNATQNPDLAAQLQQKYPIAYPARAAEETTEDDPNSGTIETLTLCIGNSHKLVSPGPDSHNMHEWTFFVRPSRRDIISGVEIQLHPTFRPPTIYCKSAPYEVRRKGWGYFTITVSVDLKKGWSWVSEDAEEVPFRGDDAKARLLLDWTLDFAGHEGKGSMGRCRLKVRKEGDGERREREEEDRVNDGRWEVEMVNDDEGEEEENGDGEEGEEEEEEEEEMFEGTSDVSDE
;
A
#
# COMPACT_ATOMS: atom_id res chain seq x y z
N MET A 1 -3.42 51.56 -30.02
CA MET A 1 -4.46 51.58 -28.98
C MET A 1 -4.78 50.14 -28.69
N ASP A 2 -3.94 49.51 -27.87
CA ASP A 2 -4.11 48.14 -27.45
C ASP A 2 -5.28 48.09 -26.46
N ALA A 3 -6.43 47.67 -26.96
CA ALA A 3 -7.59 47.41 -26.12
C ALA A 3 -7.24 46.23 -25.21
N LYS A 4 -7.08 46.49 -23.91
CA LYS A 4 -7.08 45.45 -22.88
C LYS A 4 -8.26 44.50 -23.15
N PRO A 5 -8.07 43.18 -23.14
CA PRO A 5 -9.20 42.25 -23.23
C PRO A 5 -10.16 42.60 -22.10
N LYS A 6 -11.44 42.74 -22.45
CA LYS A 6 -12.50 42.93 -21.46
C LYS A 6 -12.52 41.67 -20.60
N ASP A 7 -12.40 41.82 -19.29
CA ASP A 7 -12.62 40.70 -18.37
C ASP A 7 -14.05 40.17 -18.61
N GLU A 8 -14.14 38.99 -19.24
CA GLU A 8 -15.40 38.29 -19.42
C GLU A 8 -15.89 37.84 -18.04
N ILE A 9 -16.99 38.42 -17.58
CA ILE A 9 -17.60 38.03 -16.30
C ILE A 9 -18.30 36.68 -16.51
N VAL A 10 -17.72 35.64 -15.94
CA VAL A 10 -18.29 34.28 -15.96
C VAL A 10 -19.49 34.23 -15.01
N SER A 11 -20.57 33.57 -15.43
CA SER A 11 -21.76 33.38 -14.62
C SER A 11 -21.52 32.30 -13.57
N ASP A 12 -22.05 32.47 -12.36
CA ASP A 12 -21.90 31.47 -11.28
C ASP A 12 -22.44 30.09 -11.68
N ASP A 13 -23.49 30.04 -12.53
CA ASP A 13 -24.06 28.80 -13.07
C ASP A 13 -23.10 28.01 -13.98
N ASP A 14 -22.08 28.66 -14.53
CA ASP A 14 -21.09 28.07 -15.45
C ASP A 14 -19.76 27.75 -14.74
N LEU A 15 -19.72 27.94 -13.41
CA LEU A 15 -18.56 27.59 -12.59
C LEU A 15 -18.62 26.13 -12.16
N CYS A 16 -17.45 25.50 -12.15
CA CYS A 16 -17.30 24.18 -11.57
C CYS A 16 -17.46 24.26 -10.05
N PRO A 17 -18.30 23.42 -9.43
CA PRO A 17 -18.52 23.46 -7.98
C PRO A 17 -17.32 22.96 -7.16
N VAL A 18 -16.28 22.42 -7.80
CA VAL A 18 -15.07 21.90 -7.15
C VAL A 18 -13.94 22.93 -7.18
N CYS A 19 -13.58 23.42 -8.37
CA CYS A 19 -12.49 24.40 -8.51
C CYS A 19 -12.96 25.86 -8.52
N HIS A 20 -14.26 26.11 -8.58
CA HIS A 20 -14.87 27.44 -8.66
C HIS A 20 -14.41 28.30 -9.87
N LEU A 21 -13.85 27.65 -10.90
CA LEU A 21 -13.48 28.24 -12.18
C LEU A 21 -14.48 27.85 -13.27
N LEU A 22 -14.42 28.53 -14.43
CA LEU A 22 -15.23 28.17 -15.59
C LEU A 22 -15.10 26.68 -15.92
N LEU A 23 -16.23 26.00 -16.08
CA LEU A 23 -16.30 24.61 -16.49
C LEU A 23 -15.50 24.38 -17.78
N TYR A 24 -14.52 23.48 -17.71
CA TYR A 24 -13.69 23.09 -18.84
C TYR A 24 -13.78 21.57 -19.04
N ASN A 25 -14.02 21.14 -20.27
CA ASN A 25 -14.32 19.75 -20.62
C ASN A 25 -15.31 19.09 -19.61
N PRO A 26 -16.52 19.64 -19.44
CA PRO A 26 -17.44 19.21 -18.41
C PRO A 26 -17.82 17.73 -18.56
N VAL A 27 -17.93 17.05 -17.42
CA VAL A 27 -18.49 15.71 -17.29
C VAL A 27 -19.75 15.76 -16.45
N THR A 28 -20.75 14.98 -16.83
CA THR A 28 -22.02 14.86 -16.11
C THR A 28 -22.11 13.48 -15.44
N THR A 29 -22.37 13.49 -14.14
CA THR A 29 -22.60 12.30 -13.33
C THR A 29 -24.02 11.74 -13.53
N ARG A 30 -24.29 10.47 -13.17
CA ARG A 30 -25.66 9.89 -13.22
C ARG A 30 -26.66 10.62 -12.33
N CYS A 31 -26.19 11.23 -11.25
CA CYS A 31 -26.99 12.11 -10.39
C CYS A 31 -27.18 13.52 -10.96
N ASN A 32 -26.79 13.75 -12.22
CA ASN A 32 -26.96 14.99 -12.97
C ASN A 32 -26.22 16.20 -12.39
N HIS A 33 -25.09 15.96 -11.71
CA HIS A 33 -24.14 17.00 -11.32
C HIS A 33 -23.03 17.12 -12.36
N THR A 34 -22.66 18.35 -12.69
CA THR A 34 -21.66 18.68 -13.72
C THR A 34 -20.44 19.33 -13.10
N LEU A 35 -19.25 18.89 -13.51
CA LEU A 35 -17.96 19.43 -13.08
C LEU A 35 -16.91 19.24 -14.19
N CYS A 36 -15.73 19.85 -14.04
CA CYS A 36 -14.62 19.62 -14.99
C CYS A 36 -14.19 18.15 -15.01
N ALA A 37 -13.73 17.65 -16.16
CA ALA A 37 -13.20 16.30 -16.30
C ALA A 37 -12.05 16.03 -15.32
N THR A 38 -11.10 16.96 -15.21
CA THR A 38 -9.96 16.91 -14.28
C THR A 38 -10.40 16.87 -12.83
N CYS A 39 -11.32 17.77 -12.42
CA CYS A 39 -11.90 17.76 -11.07
C CYS A 39 -12.57 16.42 -10.73
N MET A 40 -13.29 15.80 -11.69
CA MET A 40 -13.92 14.50 -11.46
C MET A 40 -12.90 13.38 -11.40
N ALA A 41 -11.84 13.43 -12.22
CA ALA A 41 -10.76 12.47 -12.17
C ALA A 41 -10.07 12.53 -10.80
N HIS A 42 -9.63 13.71 -10.36
CA HIS A 42 -9.01 13.90 -9.04
C HIS A 42 -9.95 13.49 -7.90
N TRP A 43 -11.26 13.72 -8.04
CA TRP A 43 -12.21 13.28 -7.02
C TRP A 43 -12.45 11.77 -7.04
N ALA A 44 -12.56 11.15 -8.22
CA ALA A 44 -12.64 9.71 -8.36
C ALA A 44 -11.39 9.06 -7.74
N ASP A 45 -10.24 9.72 -7.89
CA ASP A 45 -8.98 9.29 -7.33
C ASP A 45 -9.01 9.18 -5.80
N VAL A 46 -9.52 10.22 -5.13
CA VAL A 46 -9.68 10.24 -3.67
C VAL A 46 -10.85 9.34 -3.23
N SER A 47 -11.96 9.35 -3.97
CA SER A 47 -13.16 8.59 -3.60
C SER A 47 -12.97 7.08 -3.68
N MET A 48 -12.01 6.59 -4.47
CA MET A 48 -11.77 5.16 -4.65
C MET A 48 -10.82 4.56 -3.60
N THR A 49 -9.92 5.36 -3.02
CA THR A 49 -8.96 4.89 -2.01
C THR A 49 -9.58 4.68 -0.63
N SER A 50 -10.70 5.36 -0.31
CA SER A 50 -11.21 5.40 1.07
C SER A 50 -12.16 4.26 1.51
N GLN A 51 -12.45 3.24 0.69
CA GLN A 51 -13.50 2.26 1.01
C GLN A 51 -13.11 0.80 0.82
N MET A 52 -12.67 0.17 1.91
CA MET A 52 -12.65 -1.28 2.02
C MET A 52 -14.09 -1.80 2.08
N THR A 53 -14.53 -2.54 1.05
CA THR A 53 -15.87 -3.16 1.02
C THR A 53 -15.82 -4.55 1.66
N ILE A 54 -16.60 -4.81 2.70
CA ILE A 54 -16.65 -6.13 3.36
C ILE A 54 -17.51 -7.11 2.54
N LEU A 55 -16.95 -8.29 2.25
CA LEU A 55 -17.50 -9.34 1.39
C LEU A 55 -17.28 -10.73 2.01
N ALA A 56 -17.97 -11.74 1.45
CA ALA A 56 -17.79 -13.13 1.83
C ALA A 56 -16.41 -13.67 1.39
N PRO A 57 -15.76 -14.55 2.18
CA PRO A 57 -14.37 -14.99 1.95
C PRO A 57 -14.19 -15.87 0.70
N SER A 58 -15.28 -16.34 0.08
CA SER A 58 -15.28 -17.18 -1.12
C SER A 58 -15.31 -16.40 -2.44
N SER A 59 -15.49 -15.08 -2.42
CA SER A 59 -15.60 -14.33 -3.68
C SER A 59 -14.23 -14.17 -4.35
N SER A 60 -14.13 -14.57 -5.61
CA SER A 60 -12.87 -14.54 -6.38
C SER A 60 -12.56 -13.13 -6.91
N PRO A 61 -11.29 -12.68 -6.91
CA PRO A 61 -10.89 -11.38 -7.47
C PRO A 61 -11.33 -11.14 -8.93
N SER A 62 -11.42 -12.18 -9.75
CA SER A 62 -11.80 -12.09 -11.18
C SER A 62 -13.29 -11.85 -11.41
N MET A 63 -14.16 -12.06 -10.42
CA MET A 63 -15.59 -11.71 -10.52
C MET A 63 -15.84 -10.20 -10.44
N PHE A 64 -14.79 -9.39 -10.23
CA PHE A 64 -14.90 -7.95 -9.97
C PHE A 64 -14.32 -7.07 -11.09
N SER A 65 -14.28 -7.58 -12.33
CA SER A 65 -13.82 -6.85 -13.52
C SER A 65 -14.67 -5.61 -13.78
N GLY A 66 -14.15 -4.44 -13.39
CA GLY A 66 -14.30 -3.11 -14.03
C GLY A 66 -15.68 -2.45 -14.16
N ALA A 67 -16.78 -3.20 -14.22
CA ALA A 67 -18.07 -2.68 -14.65
C ALA A 67 -18.86 -1.99 -13.53
N ASP A 68 -18.72 -2.44 -12.28
CA ASP A 68 -19.41 -1.85 -11.13
C ASP A 68 -18.49 -0.86 -10.40
N THR A 69 -18.00 0.13 -11.12
CA THR A 69 -17.08 1.15 -10.59
C THR A 69 -17.75 2.50 -10.62
N GLU A 70 -18.42 2.82 -9.53
CA GLU A 70 -19.09 4.09 -9.33
C GLU A 70 -18.31 4.90 -8.28
N ALA A 71 -17.51 5.87 -8.73
CA ALA A 71 -16.93 6.87 -7.82
C ALA A 71 -18.07 7.61 -7.12
N ARG A 72 -17.89 8.08 -5.88
CA ARG A 72 -18.94 8.89 -5.24
C ARG A 72 -18.96 10.25 -5.90
N CYS A 73 -20.13 10.79 -6.20
CA CYS A 73 -20.25 12.15 -6.70
C CYS A 73 -19.73 13.17 -5.65
N PRO A 74 -18.91 14.19 -6.03
CA PRO A 74 -18.46 15.21 -5.09
C PRO A 74 -19.62 16.01 -4.46
N MET A 75 -20.72 16.16 -5.19
CA MET A 75 -21.85 16.99 -4.78
C MET A 75 -22.82 16.27 -3.84
N CYS A 76 -23.13 15.01 -4.14
CA CYS A 76 -24.18 14.28 -3.42
C CYS A 76 -23.74 12.92 -2.86
N ARG A 77 -22.47 12.55 -3.05
CA ARG A 77 -21.85 11.29 -2.60
C ARG A 77 -22.49 10.00 -3.13
N THR A 78 -23.49 10.11 -4.00
CA THR A 78 -24.10 8.97 -4.68
C THR A 78 -23.05 8.28 -5.54
N PRO A 79 -22.91 6.94 -5.45
CA PRO A 79 -22.13 6.17 -6.41
C PRO A 79 -22.55 6.54 -7.85
N THR A 80 -21.58 6.93 -8.67
CA THR A 80 -21.81 7.42 -10.01
C THR A 80 -20.65 7.13 -10.95
N ASN A 81 -20.94 7.09 -12.25
CA ASN A 81 -19.93 7.29 -13.29
C ASN A 81 -20.15 8.67 -13.92
N ALA A 82 -19.12 9.20 -14.57
CA ALA A 82 -19.19 10.49 -15.23
C ALA A 82 -19.00 10.29 -16.74
N THR A 83 -19.85 10.95 -17.52
CA THR A 83 -19.81 10.92 -18.99
C THR A 83 -19.47 12.31 -19.49
N GLN A 84 -18.61 12.41 -20.51
CA GLN A 84 -18.29 13.70 -21.14
C GLN A 84 -19.56 14.38 -21.68
N ASN A 85 -19.64 15.70 -21.51
CA ASN A 85 -20.73 16.52 -21.99
C ASN A 85 -20.21 17.52 -23.05
N PRO A 86 -20.02 17.07 -24.31
CA PRO A 86 -19.45 17.90 -25.37
C PRO A 86 -20.37 19.06 -25.77
N ASP A 87 -21.69 18.89 -25.62
CA ASP A 87 -22.66 19.93 -25.95
C ASP A 87 -22.51 21.13 -25.02
N LEU A 88 -22.37 20.89 -23.71
CA LEU A 88 -22.11 21.96 -22.75
C LEU A 88 -20.72 22.60 -22.98
N ALA A 89 -19.71 21.79 -23.30
CA ALA A 89 -18.38 22.29 -23.64
C ALA A 89 -18.44 23.29 -24.81
N ALA A 90 -19.15 22.94 -25.88
CA ALA A 90 -19.33 23.80 -27.05
C ALA A 90 -20.12 25.08 -26.72
N GLN A 91 -21.16 24.99 -25.88
CA GLN A 91 -21.93 26.15 -25.42
C GLN A 91 -21.07 27.12 -24.61
N LEU A 92 -20.27 26.61 -23.67
CA LEU A 92 -19.37 27.42 -22.85
C LEU A 92 -18.28 28.07 -23.69
N GLN A 93 -17.72 27.35 -24.66
CA GLN A 93 -16.73 27.90 -25.59
C GLN A 93 -17.32 29.03 -26.45
N GLN A 94 -18.58 28.91 -26.89
CA GLN A 94 -19.25 29.95 -27.65
C GLN A 94 -19.61 31.18 -26.78
N LYS A 95 -20.00 30.94 -25.53
CA LYS A 95 -20.40 31.98 -24.57
C LYS A 95 -19.21 32.75 -23.99
N TYR A 96 -18.08 32.08 -23.82
CA TYR A 96 -16.86 32.60 -23.18
C TYR A 96 -15.62 32.41 -24.08
N PRO A 97 -15.53 33.14 -25.21
CA PRO A 97 -14.45 32.96 -26.18
C PRO A 97 -13.07 33.38 -25.67
N ILE A 98 -12.97 34.14 -24.58
CA ILE A 98 -11.68 34.53 -23.96
C ILE A 98 -11.36 33.61 -22.78
N ALA A 99 -12.31 33.40 -21.87
CA ALA A 99 -12.06 32.62 -20.65
C ALA A 99 -11.90 31.11 -20.91
N TYR A 100 -12.64 30.54 -21.88
CA TYR A 100 -12.59 29.10 -22.14
C TYR A 100 -11.24 28.63 -22.73
N PRO A 101 -10.62 29.33 -23.72
CA PRO A 101 -9.27 28.99 -24.16
C PRO A 101 -8.18 29.22 -23.10
N ALA A 102 -8.36 30.21 -22.21
CA ALA A 102 -7.42 30.42 -21.10
C ALA A 102 -7.39 29.20 -20.17
N ARG A 103 -8.55 28.60 -19.86
CA ARG A 103 -8.64 27.33 -19.11
C ARG A 103 -7.90 26.18 -19.79
N ALA A 104 -7.94 26.10 -21.13
CA ALA A 104 -7.20 25.08 -21.87
C ALA A 104 -5.67 25.22 -21.70
N ALA A 105 -5.16 26.46 -21.63
CA ALA A 105 -3.74 26.74 -21.42
C ALA A 105 -3.29 26.41 -19.98
N GLU A 106 -4.15 26.66 -18.99
CA GLU A 106 -3.90 26.28 -17.59
C GLU A 106 -3.81 24.74 -17.46
N GLU A 107 -4.75 24.00 -18.06
CA GLU A 107 -4.78 22.53 -17.96
C GLU A 107 -3.65 21.82 -18.73
N THR A 108 -3.03 22.48 -19.71
CA THR A 108 -1.89 21.95 -20.47
C THR A 108 -0.53 22.33 -19.90
N THR A 109 -0.47 23.37 -19.06
CA THR A 109 0.76 23.75 -18.35
C THR A 109 0.93 22.99 -17.04
N GLU A 110 -0.17 22.49 -16.48
CA GLU A 110 -0.20 21.43 -15.47
C GLU A 110 -0.05 20.02 -16.09
N ASP A 111 0.71 19.87 -17.19
CA ASP A 111 1.21 18.57 -17.63
C ASP A 111 2.04 17.99 -16.48
N ASP A 112 1.39 17.13 -15.70
CA ASP A 112 1.87 16.54 -14.47
C ASP A 112 3.23 15.84 -14.71
N PRO A 113 4.33 16.21 -14.01
CA PRO A 113 5.59 15.47 -14.07
C PRO A 113 5.42 14.00 -13.63
N ASN A 114 4.26 13.64 -13.08
CA ASN A 114 3.85 12.30 -12.68
C ASN A 114 3.11 11.51 -13.79
N SER A 115 3.28 11.86 -15.07
CA SER A 115 2.72 11.20 -16.29
C SER A 115 3.16 9.73 -16.51
N GLY A 116 3.28 8.94 -15.43
CA GLY A 116 3.22 7.49 -15.50
C GLY A 116 1.77 7.06 -15.66
N THR A 117 1.55 5.98 -16.40
CA THR A 117 0.20 5.39 -16.52
C THR A 117 -0.22 4.89 -15.13
N ILE A 118 -1.19 5.58 -14.51
CA ILE A 118 -1.80 5.13 -13.25
C ILE A 118 -2.78 4.01 -13.57
N GLU A 119 -2.54 2.84 -13.00
CA GLU A 119 -3.37 1.65 -13.15
C GLU A 119 -4.04 1.31 -11.81
N THR A 120 -5.23 0.70 -11.88
CA THR A 120 -5.97 0.28 -10.68
C THR A 120 -5.68 -1.19 -10.38
N LEU A 121 -5.32 -1.49 -9.14
CA LEU A 121 -5.13 -2.83 -8.58
C LEU A 121 -6.21 -3.10 -7.53
N THR A 122 -7.01 -4.15 -7.73
CA THR A 122 -7.95 -4.61 -6.69
C THR A 122 -7.23 -5.61 -5.79
N LEU A 123 -7.27 -5.39 -4.48
CA LEU A 123 -6.69 -6.27 -3.49
C LEU A 123 -7.78 -6.72 -2.50
N CYS A 124 -7.98 -8.01 -2.35
CA CYS A 124 -8.81 -8.56 -1.28
C CYS A 124 -7.92 -9.05 -0.14
N ILE A 125 -8.16 -8.56 1.07
CA ILE A 125 -7.50 -8.98 2.31
C ILE A 125 -8.58 -9.50 3.25
N GLY A 126 -8.35 -10.64 3.90
CA GLY A 126 -9.37 -11.21 4.76
C GLY A 126 -8.97 -12.51 5.39
N ASN A 127 -9.94 -13.13 6.07
CA ASN A 127 -9.76 -14.46 6.62
C ASN A 127 -10.98 -15.35 6.39
N SER A 128 -10.71 -16.63 6.15
CA SER A 128 -11.70 -17.68 6.34
C SER A 128 -11.58 -18.25 7.75
N HIS A 129 -12.67 -18.80 8.26
CA HIS A 129 -12.77 -19.36 9.60
C HIS A 129 -13.63 -20.61 9.59
N LYS A 130 -13.24 -21.59 10.43
CA LYS A 130 -14.07 -22.72 10.82
C LYS A 130 -13.79 -23.08 12.28
N LEU A 131 -14.83 -23.49 12.99
CA LEU A 131 -14.70 -24.05 14.32
C LEU A 131 -14.15 -25.47 14.25
N VAL A 132 -13.18 -25.76 15.11
CA VAL A 132 -12.59 -27.09 15.29
C VAL A 132 -12.68 -27.50 16.74
N SER A 133 -12.86 -28.80 16.98
CA SER A 133 -12.84 -29.33 18.34
C SER A 133 -11.47 -29.07 18.98
N PRO A 134 -11.43 -28.48 20.19
CA PRO A 134 -10.18 -28.29 20.91
C PRO A 134 -9.49 -29.63 21.17
N GLY A 135 -8.17 -29.64 21.13
CA GLY A 135 -7.39 -30.78 21.63
C GLY A 135 -7.52 -30.88 23.15
N PRO A 136 -7.19 -32.03 23.76
CA PRO A 136 -7.33 -32.25 25.20
C PRO A 136 -6.63 -31.18 26.06
N ASP A 137 -5.53 -30.60 25.56
CA ASP A 137 -4.72 -29.59 26.27
C ASP A 137 -4.73 -28.19 25.60
N SER A 138 -5.69 -27.90 24.71
CA SER A 138 -5.65 -26.63 23.96
C SER A 138 -7.02 -25.96 23.83
N HIS A 139 -7.10 -24.69 24.22
CA HIS A 139 -8.27 -23.83 23.99
C HIS A 139 -8.40 -23.32 22.54
N ASN A 140 -7.52 -23.76 21.63
CA ASN A 140 -7.52 -23.33 20.23
C ASN A 140 -8.64 -23.99 19.43
N MET A 141 -9.81 -23.35 19.40
CA MET A 141 -11.00 -23.82 18.71
C MET A 141 -11.29 -23.11 17.37
N HIS A 142 -10.54 -22.06 17.03
CA HIS A 142 -10.71 -21.32 15.78
C HIS A 142 -9.60 -21.70 14.82
N GLU A 143 -9.91 -22.43 13.75
CA GLU A 143 -9.00 -22.60 12.62
C GLU A 143 -9.30 -21.52 11.59
N TRP A 144 -8.32 -20.66 11.34
CA TRP A 144 -8.47 -19.53 10.45
C TRP A 144 -7.38 -19.55 9.38
N THR A 145 -7.73 -19.07 8.19
CA THR A 145 -6.79 -18.86 7.08
C THR A 145 -6.87 -17.41 6.65
N PHE A 146 -5.84 -16.63 6.96
CA PHE A 146 -5.68 -15.28 6.44
C PHE A 146 -5.16 -15.35 5.01
N PHE A 147 -5.65 -14.48 4.14
CA PHE A 147 -5.26 -14.44 2.74
C PHE A 147 -5.20 -13.01 2.21
N VAL A 148 -4.27 -12.82 1.27
CA VAL A 148 -4.19 -11.64 0.40
C VAL A 148 -4.33 -12.09 -1.05
N ARG A 149 -5.29 -11.51 -1.77
CA ARG A 149 -5.65 -11.90 -3.12
C ARG A 149 -5.69 -10.68 -4.04
N PRO A 150 -4.58 -10.35 -4.71
CA PRO A 150 -4.56 -9.30 -5.71
C PRO A 150 -5.25 -9.75 -7.00
N SER A 151 -5.87 -8.81 -7.73
CA SER A 151 -6.39 -9.04 -9.08
C SER A 151 -5.27 -9.28 -10.10
N ARG A 152 -4.10 -8.69 -9.85
CA ARG A 152 -2.89 -8.80 -10.67
C ARG A 152 -1.71 -9.29 -9.85
N ARG A 153 -1.13 -10.40 -10.27
CA ARG A 153 0.05 -11.00 -9.61
C ARG A 153 1.35 -10.65 -10.32
N ASP A 154 1.25 -10.16 -11.56
CA ASP A 154 2.37 -9.79 -12.41
C ASP A 154 3.17 -8.60 -11.86
N ILE A 155 2.54 -7.74 -11.04
CA ILE A 155 3.14 -6.53 -10.46
C ILE A 155 3.53 -6.66 -8.98
N ILE A 156 3.17 -7.77 -8.32
CA ILE A 156 3.50 -8.02 -6.91
C ILE A 156 4.83 -8.76 -6.82
N SER A 157 5.77 -8.25 -6.03
CA SER A 157 7.07 -8.87 -5.74
C SER A 157 6.95 -9.87 -4.58
N GLY A 158 6.22 -9.49 -3.53
CA GLY A 158 6.03 -10.33 -2.35
C GLY A 158 5.03 -9.71 -1.37
N VAL A 159 4.64 -10.52 -0.39
CA VAL A 159 3.73 -10.10 0.68
C VAL A 159 4.32 -10.54 2.02
N GLU A 160 4.53 -9.60 2.93
CA GLU A 160 4.98 -9.87 4.30
C GLU A 160 3.80 -9.79 5.26
N ILE A 161 3.48 -10.90 5.93
CA ILE A 161 2.36 -11.03 6.85
C ILE A 161 2.90 -11.04 8.28
N GLN A 162 2.53 -10.02 9.06
CA GLN A 162 2.92 -9.87 10.46
C GLN A 162 1.76 -10.32 11.36
N LEU A 163 1.98 -11.42 12.07
CA LEU A 163 1.07 -12.00 13.06
C LEU A 163 1.42 -11.49 14.46
N HIS A 164 0.51 -11.73 15.41
CA HIS A 164 0.77 -11.47 16.81
C HIS A 164 2.04 -12.21 17.31
N PRO A 165 2.86 -11.61 18.20
CA PRO A 165 4.14 -12.21 18.65
C PRO A 165 4.05 -13.60 19.29
N THR A 166 2.87 -14.03 19.71
CA THR A 166 2.62 -15.38 20.24
C THR A 166 2.71 -16.47 19.17
N PHE A 167 2.63 -16.11 17.89
CA PHE A 167 2.82 -17.05 16.78
C PHE A 167 4.31 -17.19 16.43
N ARG A 168 4.69 -18.41 16.02
CA ARG A 168 6.06 -18.73 15.60
C ARG A 168 6.05 -19.35 14.18
N PRO A 169 6.78 -18.77 13.22
CA PRO A 169 7.35 -17.42 13.26
C PRO A 169 6.23 -16.34 13.31
N PRO A 170 6.49 -15.17 13.92
CA PRO A 170 5.52 -14.07 13.97
C PRO A 170 5.38 -13.37 12.62
N THR A 171 6.43 -13.39 11.80
CA THR A 171 6.43 -12.80 10.45
C THR A 171 6.59 -13.88 9.40
N ILE A 172 5.80 -13.80 8.33
CA ILE A 172 5.82 -14.75 7.22
C ILE A 172 5.95 -13.97 5.91
N TYR A 173 6.99 -14.26 5.14
CA TYR A 173 7.19 -13.66 3.84
C TYR A 173 6.79 -14.62 2.72
N CYS A 174 5.84 -14.20 1.89
CA CYS A 174 5.32 -14.95 0.75
C CYS A 174 5.84 -14.33 -0.56
N LYS A 175 6.80 -14.98 -1.22
CA LYS A 175 7.40 -14.55 -2.50
C LYS A 175 6.46 -14.73 -3.71
N SER A 176 5.51 -15.65 -3.63
CA SER A 176 4.60 -15.96 -4.73
C SER A 176 3.24 -16.39 -4.20
N ALA A 177 2.20 -16.14 -5.01
CA ALA A 177 0.85 -16.60 -4.71
C ALA A 177 0.79 -18.14 -4.58
N PRO A 178 -0.10 -18.69 -3.72
CA PRO A 178 -1.08 -18.00 -2.88
C PRO A 178 -0.44 -17.32 -1.65
N TYR A 179 -0.81 -16.06 -1.39
CA TYR A 179 -0.36 -15.30 -0.23
C TYR A 179 -1.30 -15.58 0.95
N GLU A 180 -1.14 -16.75 1.58
CA GLU A 180 -2.03 -17.17 2.67
C GLU A 180 -1.28 -17.83 3.82
N VAL A 181 -1.84 -17.67 5.02
CA VAL A 181 -1.36 -18.33 6.24
C VAL A 181 -2.53 -18.96 6.97
N ARG A 182 -2.33 -20.22 7.36
CA ARG A 182 -3.28 -20.97 8.18
C ARG A 182 -2.73 -21.22 9.56
N ARG A 183 -3.53 -20.94 10.59
CA ARG A 183 -3.19 -21.15 12.01
C ARG A 183 -4.44 -21.47 12.81
N LYS A 184 -4.23 -21.87 14.07
CA LYS A 184 -5.28 -22.01 15.08
C LYS A 184 -5.10 -20.97 16.17
N GLY A 185 -6.19 -20.47 16.72
CA GLY A 185 -6.17 -19.50 17.82
C GLY A 185 -7.45 -19.54 18.64
N TRP A 186 -7.46 -18.71 19.68
CA TRP A 186 -8.57 -18.60 20.64
C TRP A 186 -9.24 -17.22 20.63
N GLY A 187 -8.67 -16.22 19.94
CA GLY A 187 -9.16 -14.84 19.97
C GLY A 187 -8.88 -14.07 18.68
N TYR A 188 -9.40 -12.85 18.63
CA TYR A 188 -9.25 -11.91 17.53
C TYR A 188 -7.98 -11.06 17.71
N PHE A 189 -7.32 -10.75 16.62
CA PHE A 189 -6.19 -9.81 16.59
C PHE A 189 -6.08 -9.20 15.21
N THR A 190 -5.34 -8.09 15.13
CA THR A 190 -5.03 -7.40 13.87
C THR A 190 -3.78 -8.00 13.26
N ILE A 191 -3.86 -8.32 11.98
CA ILE A 191 -2.75 -8.76 11.14
C ILE A 191 -2.37 -7.56 10.26
N THR A 192 -1.13 -7.12 10.38
CA THR A 192 -0.55 -6.12 9.51
C THR A 192 0.13 -6.84 8.34
N VAL A 193 -0.12 -6.37 7.12
CA VAL A 193 0.47 -6.92 5.92
C VAL A 193 1.14 -5.84 5.09
N SER A 194 2.37 -6.13 4.66
CA SER A 194 3.11 -5.30 3.72
C SER A 194 3.02 -5.92 2.33
N VAL A 195 2.54 -5.17 1.34
CA VAL A 195 2.49 -5.61 -0.06
C VAL A 195 3.57 -4.89 -0.85
N ASP A 196 4.55 -5.65 -1.33
CA ASP A 196 5.68 -5.14 -2.10
C ASP A 196 5.39 -5.24 -3.61
N LEU A 197 5.56 -4.13 -4.33
CA LEU A 197 5.51 -4.09 -5.78
C LEU A 197 6.84 -4.51 -6.42
N LYS A 198 6.79 -4.96 -7.67
CA LYS A 198 7.98 -5.20 -8.48
C LYS A 198 8.64 -3.88 -8.90
N LYS A 199 9.94 -3.94 -9.23
CA LYS A 199 10.69 -2.81 -9.79
C LYS A 199 9.93 -2.15 -10.96
N GLY A 200 9.94 -0.81 -11.00
CA GLY A 200 9.24 -0.01 -12.00
C GLY A 200 7.75 0.22 -11.70
N TRP A 201 7.29 -0.16 -10.50
CA TRP A 201 5.94 0.11 -10.01
C TRP A 201 6.00 0.79 -8.65
N SER A 202 5.14 1.78 -8.45
CA SER A 202 4.99 2.50 -7.19
C SER A 202 3.52 2.64 -6.80
N TRP A 203 3.24 2.64 -5.50
CA TRP A 203 1.91 2.89 -4.96
C TRP A 203 1.60 4.39 -5.03
N VAL A 204 0.40 4.71 -5.50
CA VAL A 204 -0.16 6.07 -5.43
C VAL A 204 -1.07 6.12 -4.21
N SER A 205 -0.47 5.91 -3.03
CA SER A 205 -1.12 5.99 -1.72
C SER A 205 -0.28 6.87 -0.79
N GLU A 206 -0.94 7.62 0.08
CA GLU A 206 -0.26 8.34 1.17
C GLU A 206 0.33 7.36 2.18
N ASP A 207 -0.37 6.26 2.46
CA ASP A 207 0.03 5.20 3.39
C ASP A 207 1.15 4.28 2.87
N ALA A 208 1.67 4.53 1.66
CA ALA A 208 2.75 3.74 1.10
C ALA A 208 4.12 4.25 1.55
N GLU A 209 4.95 3.33 2.03
CA GLU A 209 6.31 3.59 2.46
C GLU A 209 7.24 3.68 1.25
N GLU A 210 8.07 4.73 1.26
CA GLU A 210 9.24 4.84 0.40
C GLU A 210 10.26 3.81 0.88
N VAL A 211 10.58 2.86 0.02
CA VAL A 211 11.62 1.89 0.31
C VAL A 211 12.84 2.25 -0.50
N PRO A 212 14.01 2.48 0.13
CA PRO A 212 15.25 2.81 -0.57
C PRO A 212 15.79 1.57 -1.26
N PHE A 213 15.10 1.11 -2.30
CA PHE A 213 15.57 0.00 -3.10
C PHE A 213 16.54 0.55 -4.16
N ARG A 214 17.84 0.48 -3.86
CA ARG A 214 18.94 0.72 -4.81
C ARG A 214 18.85 2.08 -5.54
N GLY A 215 18.68 3.16 -4.76
CA GLY A 215 18.91 4.53 -5.23
C GLY A 215 17.70 5.32 -5.71
N ASP A 216 16.47 4.85 -5.49
CA ASP A 216 15.26 5.63 -5.81
C ASP A 216 14.25 5.57 -4.66
N ASP A 217 13.67 6.72 -4.31
CA ASP A 217 12.70 6.93 -3.21
C ASP A 217 11.29 6.49 -3.65
N ALA A 218 11.19 5.31 -4.28
CA ALA A 218 9.92 4.82 -4.81
C ALA A 218 9.06 4.21 -3.68
N LYS A 219 7.78 4.58 -3.65
CA LYS A 219 6.73 4.00 -2.79
C LYS A 219 6.41 2.56 -3.19
N ALA A 220 7.30 1.59 -2.97
CA ALA A 220 7.08 0.22 -3.42
C ALA A 220 6.36 -0.67 -2.39
N ARG A 221 6.20 -0.21 -1.14
CA ARG A 221 5.56 -0.97 -0.06
C ARG A 221 4.29 -0.29 0.44
N LEU A 222 3.21 -1.05 0.58
CA LEU A 222 1.96 -0.57 1.17
C LEU A 222 1.58 -1.43 2.38
N LEU A 223 1.34 -0.78 3.52
CA LEU A 223 0.85 -1.41 4.73
C LEU A 223 -0.68 -1.46 4.74
N LEU A 224 -1.22 -2.60 5.14
CA LEU A 224 -2.66 -2.80 5.32
C LEU A 224 -2.91 -3.59 6.60
N ASP A 225 -3.94 -3.17 7.33
CA ASP A 225 -4.35 -3.86 8.55
C ASP A 225 -5.67 -4.60 8.33
N TRP A 226 -5.75 -5.80 8.90
CA TRP A 226 -6.98 -6.58 8.95
C TRP A 226 -7.18 -7.23 10.32
N THR A 227 -8.28 -6.89 10.98
CA THR A 227 -8.71 -7.58 12.19
C THR A 227 -9.44 -8.86 11.81
N LEU A 228 -8.96 -9.99 12.33
CA LEU A 228 -9.60 -11.29 12.09
C LEU A 228 -11.09 -11.24 12.48
N ASP A 229 -11.94 -11.72 11.57
CA ASP A 229 -13.38 -11.83 11.80
C ASP A 229 -13.77 -13.31 11.81
N PHE A 230 -14.34 -13.77 12.92
CA PHE A 230 -14.87 -15.13 13.07
C PHE A 230 -16.40 -15.17 13.10
N ALA A 231 -17.07 -14.02 13.13
CA ALA A 231 -18.53 -13.91 13.20
C ALA A 231 -19.14 -13.63 11.81
N GLY A 232 -18.38 -12.99 10.92
CA GLY A 232 -18.76 -12.67 9.57
C GLY A 232 -19.27 -13.86 8.76
N HIS A 233 -20.30 -13.61 7.95
CA HIS A 233 -20.89 -14.55 7.00
C HIS A 233 -21.16 -15.94 7.61
N GLU A 234 -21.99 -15.99 8.67
CA GLU A 234 -22.35 -17.24 9.37
C GLU A 234 -21.15 -17.94 10.02
N GLY A 235 -20.20 -17.15 10.51
CA GLY A 235 -18.98 -17.66 11.13
C GLY A 235 -17.98 -18.26 10.17
N LYS A 236 -18.07 -17.95 8.87
CA LYS A 236 -17.08 -18.35 7.85
C LYS A 236 -15.93 -17.36 7.73
N GLY A 237 -16.06 -16.20 8.37
CA GLY A 237 -15.13 -15.07 8.29
C GLY A 237 -15.53 -14.06 7.23
N SER A 238 -14.70 -13.02 7.07
CA SER A 238 -14.95 -11.90 6.17
C SER A 238 -13.70 -11.54 5.38
N MET A 239 -13.89 -10.79 4.30
CA MET A 239 -12.79 -10.14 3.58
C MET A 239 -13.14 -8.71 3.22
N GLY A 240 -12.14 -7.84 3.27
CA GLY A 240 -12.17 -6.49 2.75
C GLY A 240 -11.63 -6.43 1.33
N ARG A 241 -12.37 -5.77 0.43
CA ARG A 241 -11.92 -5.42 -0.91
C ARG A 241 -11.45 -3.96 -0.94
N CYS A 242 -10.17 -3.76 -1.25
CA CYS A 242 -9.58 -2.46 -1.50
C CYS A 242 -9.32 -2.29 -3.00
N ARG A 243 -9.55 -1.08 -3.53
CA ARG A 243 -9.05 -0.70 -4.85
C ARG A 243 -7.93 0.30 -4.63
N LEU A 244 -6.75 -0.09 -5.05
CA LEU A 244 -5.50 0.62 -4.85
C LEU A 244 -5.00 1.11 -6.20
N LYS A 245 -4.15 2.12 -6.17
CA LYS A 245 -3.56 2.71 -7.37
C LYS A 245 -2.08 2.42 -7.41
N VAL A 246 -1.63 2.02 -8.59
CA VAL A 246 -0.22 1.79 -8.88
C VAL A 246 0.18 2.62 -10.09
N ARG A 247 1.35 3.25 -10.03
CA ARG A 247 1.97 3.94 -11.16
C ARG A 247 3.02 3.03 -11.74
N LYS A 248 3.10 2.99 -13.07
CA LYS A 248 4.22 2.40 -13.80
C LYS A 248 5.22 3.50 -14.15
N GLU A 249 6.48 3.30 -13.82
CA GLU A 249 7.59 4.18 -14.24
C GLU A 249 7.69 4.22 -15.77
N GLY A 250 8.08 5.39 -16.30
CA GLY A 250 8.18 5.62 -17.74
C GLY A 250 9.32 4.82 -18.40
N ASP A 251 9.21 4.57 -19.70
CA ASP A 251 10.25 3.85 -20.47
C ASP A 251 11.62 4.59 -20.48
N GLY A 252 11.64 5.89 -20.19
CA GLY A 252 12.85 6.70 -20.01
C GLY A 252 13.59 6.38 -18.70
N GLU A 253 12.89 6.47 -17.58
CA GLU A 253 13.38 6.11 -16.23
C GLU A 253 13.85 4.64 -16.19
N ARG A 254 13.12 3.76 -16.90
CA ARG A 254 13.49 2.35 -17.04
C ARG A 254 14.82 2.13 -17.78
N ARG A 255 15.10 2.89 -18.84
CA ARG A 255 16.32 2.74 -19.65
C ARG A 255 17.55 3.28 -18.93
N GLU A 256 17.42 4.43 -18.28
CA GLU A 256 18.49 5.00 -17.44
C GLU A 256 18.84 4.07 -16.29
N ARG A 257 17.83 3.45 -15.65
CA ARG A 257 18.03 2.43 -14.59
C ARG A 257 18.69 1.14 -15.09
N GLU A 258 18.27 0.63 -16.26
CA GLU A 258 18.89 -0.56 -16.87
C GLU A 258 20.37 -0.32 -17.26
N GLU A 259 20.76 0.93 -17.53
CA GLU A 259 22.16 1.33 -17.71
C GLU A 259 22.92 1.46 -16.37
N GLU A 260 22.32 2.06 -15.33
CA GLU A 260 22.96 2.17 -14.01
C GLU A 260 23.14 0.82 -13.30
N ASP A 261 22.17 -0.10 -13.39
CA ASP A 261 22.29 -1.45 -12.82
C ASP A 261 23.40 -2.26 -13.50
N ARG A 262 23.67 -2.03 -14.80
CA ARG A 262 24.82 -2.63 -15.52
C ARG A 262 26.16 -2.07 -15.07
N VAL A 263 26.20 -0.79 -14.66
CA VAL A 263 27.42 -0.16 -14.15
C VAL A 263 27.73 -0.65 -12.73
N ASN A 264 26.70 -0.93 -11.91
CA ASN A 264 26.87 -1.33 -10.50
C ASN A 264 27.17 -2.83 -10.32
N ASP A 265 26.81 -3.70 -11.27
CA ASP A 265 27.11 -5.14 -11.24
C ASP A 265 28.60 -5.45 -11.57
N GLY A 266 29.37 -4.46 -12.04
CA GLY A 266 30.78 -4.60 -12.38
C GLY A 266 31.78 -4.35 -11.24
N ARG A 267 31.33 -4.05 -10.02
CA ARG A 267 32.20 -3.63 -8.89
C ARG A 267 32.21 -4.61 -7.72
N TRP A 268 32.39 -5.89 -8.02
CA TRP A 268 32.80 -6.89 -7.04
C TRP A 268 34.01 -7.67 -7.58
N GLU A 269 35.09 -6.97 -7.92
CA GLU A 269 36.41 -7.61 -7.85
C GLU A 269 36.73 -7.80 -6.37
N VAL A 270 36.53 -9.04 -5.93
CA VAL A 270 36.97 -9.57 -4.65
C VAL A 270 38.47 -9.28 -4.53
N GLU A 271 38.86 -8.38 -3.64
CA GLU A 271 40.23 -8.34 -3.12
C GLU A 271 40.45 -9.69 -2.44
N MET A 272 41.05 -10.62 -3.18
CA MET A 272 41.65 -11.80 -2.60
C MET A 272 42.80 -11.30 -1.72
N VAL A 273 42.59 -11.29 -0.42
CA VAL A 273 43.68 -11.20 0.55
C VAL A 273 44.54 -12.43 0.31
N ASN A 274 45.72 -12.21 -0.28
CA ASN A 274 46.75 -13.23 -0.38
C ASN A 274 47.29 -13.46 1.03
N ASP A 275 46.93 -14.60 1.63
CA ASP A 275 47.72 -15.23 2.67
C ASP A 275 49.04 -15.71 2.03
N ASP A 276 50.15 -15.02 2.29
CA ASP A 276 51.51 -15.52 2.03
C ASP A 276 52.53 -14.86 3.00
N GLU A 277 52.87 -15.65 4.01
CA GLU A 277 54.19 -15.90 4.64
C GLU A 277 55.21 -14.76 4.93
N GLY A 278 55.85 -14.84 6.11
CA GLY A 278 57.15 -14.21 6.44
C GLY A 278 57.16 -13.49 7.79
N GLU A 279 57.34 -14.19 8.91
CA GLU A 279 58.63 -14.43 9.60
C GLU A 279 58.99 -13.36 10.65
N GLU A 280 59.07 -13.84 11.90
CA GLU A 280 60.02 -13.55 12.98
C GLU A 280 60.26 -12.08 13.41
N GLU A 281 60.02 -11.77 14.69
CA GLU A 281 61.10 -11.52 15.65
C GLU A 281 60.60 -11.62 17.10
N GLU A 282 61.50 -12.15 17.93
CA GLU A 282 61.38 -12.65 19.29
C GLU A 282 61.80 -11.58 20.34
N ASN A 283 61.49 -11.86 21.61
CA ASN A 283 61.98 -11.24 22.88
C ASN A 283 61.11 -10.09 23.45
N GLY A 284 60.72 -10.06 24.72
CA GLY A 284 61.01 -10.90 25.89
C GLY A 284 60.46 -10.22 27.17
N ASP A 285 60.34 -11.03 28.25
CA ASP A 285 60.25 -10.71 29.70
C ASP A 285 58.90 -10.17 30.22
N GLY A 286 58.12 -10.91 31.03
CA GLY A 286 58.27 -11.24 32.46
C GLY A 286 56.90 -10.88 33.11
N GLU A 287 56.27 -11.55 34.08
CA GLU A 287 56.67 -12.21 35.32
C GLU A 287 55.53 -13.15 35.77
N GLU A 288 55.90 -14.14 36.57
CA GLU A 288 55.07 -15.17 37.19
C GLU A 288 54.27 -14.66 38.41
N GLY A 289 53.17 -15.34 38.74
CA GLY A 289 52.40 -15.10 39.97
C GLY A 289 51.36 -16.21 40.19
N GLU A 290 51.77 -17.21 40.97
CA GLU A 290 51.09 -18.42 41.46
C GLU A 290 49.79 -18.11 42.24
N GLU A 291 48.74 -18.91 41.99
CA GLU A 291 48.11 -19.91 42.91
C GLU A 291 47.22 -19.32 44.02
N GLU A 292 45.95 -19.73 44.06
CA GLU A 292 45.42 -20.69 45.07
C GLU A 292 43.88 -20.74 44.98
N GLU A 293 43.38 -21.97 44.94
CA GLU A 293 42.00 -22.37 45.20
C GLU A 293 41.69 -22.16 46.70
N GLU A 294 40.43 -21.89 47.05
CA GLU A 294 39.76 -22.64 48.10
C GLU A 294 38.26 -22.32 48.15
N GLU A 295 37.49 -23.40 48.23
CA GLU A 295 36.08 -23.48 48.53
C GLU A 295 35.82 -22.94 49.94
N GLU A 296 34.65 -22.35 50.19
CA GLU A 296 33.98 -22.58 51.47
C GLU A 296 32.46 -22.46 51.35
N GLU A 297 31.86 -23.55 51.79
CA GLU A 297 30.45 -23.85 51.88
C GLU A 297 29.81 -23.17 53.11
N GLU A 298 28.49 -22.96 52.98
CA GLU A 298 27.49 -23.21 54.01
C GLU A 298 27.07 -22.19 55.10
N MET A 299 25.78 -22.36 55.42
CA MET A 299 25.05 -22.03 56.66
C MET A 299 24.59 -20.59 56.91
N PHE A 300 23.27 -20.39 56.91
CA PHE A 300 22.42 -20.57 58.11
C PHE A 300 21.08 -19.82 57.91
N GLU A 301 19.96 -20.52 57.70
CA GLU A 301 18.87 -20.84 58.65
C GLU A 301 18.05 -19.66 59.21
N GLY A 302 16.74 -19.92 59.37
CA GLY A 302 15.85 -19.15 60.25
C GLY A 302 14.45 -18.89 59.66
N THR A 303 13.58 -19.90 59.55
CA THR A 303 12.43 -20.18 60.47
C THR A 303 11.35 -19.08 60.47
N SER A 304 10.17 -19.28 59.87
CA SER A 304 8.98 -20.06 60.31
C SER A 304 7.92 -19.22 61.05
N ASP A 305 6.71 -19.78 61.05
CA ASP A 305 5.47 -19.41 61.74
C ASP A 305 4.56 -18.35 61.08
N VAL A 306 3.36 -18.66 60.55
CA VAL A 306 2.15 -19.36 61.08
C VAL A 306 1.08 -18.37 61.57
N SER A 307 -0.14 -18.56 61.04
CA SER A 307 -1.47 -18.39 61.65
C SER A 307 -2.47 -17.44 60.96
N ASP A 308 -3.59 -18.07 60.59
CA ASP A 308 -5.01 -17.68 60.63
C ASP A 308 -5.43 -16.21 60.62
N GLU A 309 -6.29 -15.86 59.65
CA GLU A 309 -7.74 -15.63 59.84
C GLU A 309 -8.50 -15.74 58.50
#